data_AF-A0A7S2QB26-F1
#
_entry.id   AF-A0A7S2QB26-F1
#
_cell.length_a   1.000
_cell.length_b   1.000
_cell.length_c   1.000
_cell.angle_alpha   90.00
_cell.angle_beta   90.00
_cell.angle_gamma   90.00
#
_symmetry.space_group_name_H-M   'P 1'
#
loop_
_entity.id
_entity.type
_entity.pdbx_description
1 polymer ?
#
loop_
_entity_poly.entity_id
_entity_poly.type
_entity_poly.pdbx_seq_one_letter_code
_entity_poly.pdbx_strand_id
1 'polypeptide(L)'
;MADATCGAAVGAGGASASGADAAPAGPMQCCRRRSNEAEEVLARQRYEDLLARGRAVDSKQRHWYDKLCWWSDVSTKTGARIFCLAPRGPKGQTEYPISMWELIAYCLTKLHDHVVTESRQFAIVWVQLNDHRLGLMDLRRLKASLHPRYLAMLEGLHIVHPSWLVRALRLLLWPIAEDELWDRWHAHERVEFLDSHVDMKKFRLPKDIYEYDKWLDKQAQEATEQANKRFGSGGASGGLGGFG
;
A
#
# COMPACT_ATOMS: atom_id res chain seq x y z
N MET A 1 -58.35 19.01 25.91
CA MET A 1 -59.14 17.96 25.22
C MET A 1 -58.15 17.08 24.47
N ALA A 2 -57.76 15.88 24.85
CA ALA A 2 -58.04 14.97 25.97
C ALA A 2 -56.67 14.36 26.36
N ASP A 3 -56.24 14.40 27.62
CA ASP A 3 -56.44 13.37 28.66
C ASP A 3 -56.39 11.91 28.18
N ALA A 4 -55.32 11.20 28.56
CA ALA A 4 -55.36 9.79 28.96
C ALA A 4 -54.12 9.44 29.81
N THR A 5 -54.37 9.31 31.10
CA THR A 5 -53.55 8.81 32.21
C THR A 5 -53.50 7.27 32.30
N CYS A 6 -52.62 6.79 33.18
CA CYS A 6 -52.56 5.48 33.84
C CYS A 6 -51.75 4.36 33.13
N GLY A 7 -50.94 3.54 33.81
CA GLY A 7 -50.85 3.33 35.26
C GLY A 7 -49.56 2.63 35.69
N ALA A 8 -49.24 2.83 36.96
CA ALA A 8 -48.20 2.13 37.70
C ALA A 8 -48.64 0.68 38.01
N ALA A 9 -47.68 -0.23 38.01
CA ALA A 9 -47.83 -1.55 38.63
C ALA A 9 -46.69 -1.77 39.63
N VAL A 10 -47.08 -1.89 40.90
CA VAL A 10 -46.27 -2.33 42.03
C VAL A 10 -46.22 -3.85 41.99
N GLY A 11 -45.03 -4.43 42.14
CA GLY A 11 -44.85 -5.87 42.35
C GLY A 11 -43.71 -6.10 43.33
N ALA A 12 -44.07 -6.38 44.59
CA ALA A 12 -43.17 -6.84 45.65
C ALA A 12 -43.28 -8.37 45.79
N GLY A 13 -42.14 -9.01 46.07
CA GLY A 13 -41.98 -10.44 46.34
C GLY A 13 -40.70 -10.92 45.66
N GLY A 14 -39.61 -11.25 46.35
CA GLY A 14 -39.49 -11.95 47.61
C GLY A 14 -39.12 -13.41 47.31
N ALA A 15 -37.83 -13.69 47.09
CA ALA A 15 -37.30 -15.05 47.15
C ALA A 15 -35.78 -15.02 47.40
N SER A 16 -35.43 -15.50 48.59
CA SER A 16 -34.12 -15.89 49.08
C SER A 16 -33.59 -17.14 48.36
N ALA A 17 -32.34 -17.07 47.90
CA ALA A 17 -31.47 -18.22 47.63
C ALA A 17 -30.04 -17.76 47.99
N SER A 18 -29.56 -18.09 49.19
CA SER A 18 -28.76 -19.29 49.50
C SER A 18 -27.44 -19.31 48.73
N GLY A 19 -26.34 -19.17 49.48
CA GLY A 19 -25.00 -18.96 49.00
C GLY A 19 -24.52 -20.05 48.05
N ALA A 20 -23.86 -19.60 46.98
CA ALA A 20 -22.90 -20.38 46.25
C ALA A 20 -21.54 -19.72 46.49
N ASP A 21 -20.61 -20.49 47.04
CA ASP A 21 -19.23 -20.10 47.28
C ASP A 21 -18.62 -19.43 46.04
N ALA A 22 -18.29 -18.16 46.19
CA ALA A 22 -17.50 -17.43 45.22
C ALA A 22 -16.05 -17.96 45.28
N ALA A 23 -15.77 -18.96 44.45
CA ALA A 23 -14.39 -19.26 44.09
C ALA A 23 -13.73 -17.97 43.55
N PRO A 24 -12.50 -17.64 43.96
CA PRO A 24 -11.80 -16.47 43.44
C PRO A 24 -11.63 -16.65 41.94
N ALA A 25 -12.37 -15.85 41.15
CA ALA A 25 -12.14 -15.71 39.73
C ALA A 25 -10.70 -15.23 39.56
N GLY A 26 -9.81 -16.17 39.19
CA GLY A 26 -8.43 -15.86 38.87
C GLY A 26 -8.38 -14.78 37.78
N PRO A 27 -7.29 -13.99 37.71
CA PRO A 27 -7.11 -12.94 36.75
C PRO A 27 -6.80 -13.52 35.36
N MET A 28 -7.74 -14.27 34.79
CA MET A 28 -7.85 -14.46 33.36
C MET A 28 -9.00 -13.57 32.91
N GLN A 29 -8.72 -12.26 32.85
CA GLN A 29 -9.48 -11.33 32.03
C GLN A 29 -9.41 -11.87 30.61
N CYS A 30 -10.42 -12.68 30.27
CA CYS A 30 -10.73 -13.11 28.94
C CYS A 30 -10.62 -11.90 28.02
N CYS A 31 -9.69 -11.95 27.07
CA CYS A 31 -9.61 -11.03 25.96
C CYS A 31 -10.96 -11.04 25.25
N ARG A 32 -11.89 -10.19 25.69
CA ARG A 32 -13.24 -10.06 25.14
C ARG A 32 -13.02 -9.60 23.70
N ARG A 33 -13.11 -10.55 22.77
CA ARG A 33 -13.02 -10.31 21.33
C ARG A 33 -13.95 -9.12 21.03
N ARG A 34 -13.38 -8.03 20.51
CA ARG A 34 -14.18 -6.85 20.13
C ARG A 34 -15.27 -7.33 19.17
N SER A 35 -16.47 -6.80 19.32
CA SER A 35 -17.53 -7.06 18.35
C SER A 35 -17.08 -6.54 16.98
N ASN A 36 -17.41 -7.26 15.92
CA ASN A 36 -17.08 -6.87 14.54
C ASN A 36 -17.58 -5.44 14.24
N GLU A 37 -18.74 -5.06 14.77
CA GLU A 37 -19.31 -3.72 14.64
C GLU A 37 -18.39 -2.61 15.19
N ALA A 38 -17.75 -2.83 16.35
CA ALA A 38 -16.86 -1.83 16.93
C ALA A 38 -15.59 -1.65 16.09
N GLU A 39 -15.11 -2.72 15.46
CA GLU A 39 -13.96 -2.66 14.55
C GLU A 39 -14.31 -1.93 13.25
N GLU A 40 -15.51 -2.17 12.70
CA GLU A 40 -16.02 -1.46 11.51
C GLU A 40 -16.18 0.04 11.77
N VAL A 41 -16.76 0.43 12.92
CA VAL A 41 -16.89 1.85 13.30
C VAL A 41 -15.52 2.52 13.43
N LEU A 42 -14.56 1.86 14.08
CA LEU A 42 -13.19 2.37 14.21
C LEU A 42 -12.47 2.47 12.86
N ALA A 43 -12.63 1.49 11.97
CA ALA A 43 -12.04 1.51 10.64
C ALA A 43 -12.60 2.67 9.81
N ARG A 44 -13.92 2.90 9.87
CA ARG A 44 -14.59 4.03 9.22
C ARG A 44 -14.08 5.37 9.75
N GLN A 45 -13.97 5.54 11.07
CA GLN A 45 -13.42 6.77 11.66
C GLN A 45 -11.98 7.03 11.18
N ARG A 46 -11.11 6.01 11.19
CA ARG A 46 -9.74 6.14 10.70
C ARG A 46 -9.67 6.52 9.22
N TYR A 47 -10.59 5.98 8.41
CA TYR A 47 -10.69 6.33 7.01
C TYR A 47 -11.14 7.79 6.82
N GLU A 48 -12.14 8.24 7.57
CA GLU A 48 -12.61 9.63 7.56
C GLU A 48 -11.50 10.60 8.01
N ASP A 49 -10.73 10.24 9.05
CA ASP A 49 -9.57 11.01 9.51
C ASP A 49 -8.48 11.12 8.43
N LEU A 50 -8.23 10.04 7.68
CA LEU A 50 -7.31 10.04 6.55
C LEU A 50 -7.77 11.00 5.45
N LEU A 51 -9.05 10.98 5.10
CA LEU A 51 -9.60 11.90 4.12
C LEU A 51 -9.53 13.35 4.60
N ALA A 52 -9.85 13.61 5.87
CA ALA A 52 -9.74 14.93 6.48
C ALA A 52 -8.29 15.45 6.41
N ARG A 53 -7.32 14.62 6.76
CA ARG A 53 -5.88 14.95 6.64
C ARG A 53 -5.49 15.25 5.19
N GLY A 54 -5.93 14.45 4.22
CA GLY A 54 -5.64 14.70 2.81
C GLY A 54 -6.27 16.01 2.30
N ARG A 55 -7.46 16.37 2.78
CA ARG A 55 -8.13 17.63 2.42
C ARG A 55 -7.46 18.86 3.06
N ALA A 56 -6.84 18.69 4.22
CA ALA A 56 -6.15 19.73 4.97
C ALA A 56 -4.75 20.11 4.41
N VAL A 57 -4.25 19.38 3.40
CA VAL A 57 -2.97 19.70 2.74
C VAL A 57 -3.03 21.10 2.13
N ASP A 58 -2.00 21.90 2.40
CA ASP A 58 -1.92 23.29 1.93
C ASP A 58 -1.89 23.39 0.39
N SER A 59 -2.23 24.56 -0.16
CA SER A 59 -2.37 24.73 -1.61
C SER A 59 -1.04 24.56 -2.38
N LYS A 60 0.10 24.94 -1.78
CA LYS A 60 1.43 24.81 -2.39
C LYS A 60 1.86 23.35 -2.43
N GLN A 61 1.67 22.62 -1.32
CA GLN A 61 1.95 21.20 -1.20
C GLN A 61 1.00 20.38 -2.08
N ARG A 62 -0.28 20.77 -2.17
CA ARG A 62 -1.27 20.18 -3.08
C ARG A 62 -0.79 20.24 -4.53
N HIS A 63 -0.38 21.42 -5.00
CA HIS A 63 0.15 21.57 -6.36
C HIS A 63 1.37 20.68 -6.65
N TRP A 64 2.20 20.44 -5.63
CA TRP A 64 3.31 19.50 -5.77
C TRP A 64 2.84 18.05 -5.74
N TYR A 65 1.95 17.67 -4.82
CA TYR A 65 1.36 16.33 -4.74
C TYR A 65 0.59 15.95 -6.01
N ASP A 66 -0.03 16.91 -6.70
CA ASP A 66 -0.63 16.69 -8.02
C ASP A 66 0.36 16.16 -9.06
N LYS A 67 1.65 16.50 -8.92
CA LYS A 67 2.73 16.01 -9.80
C LYS A 67 3.27 14.65 -9.34
N LEU A 68 2.99 14.26 -8.09
CA LEU A 68 3.39 12.98 -7.51
C LEU A 68 2.31 11.92 -7.66
N CYS A 69 1.03 12.31 -7.68
CA CYS A 69 -0.08 11.41 -7.88
C CYS A 69 -1.16 11.97 -8.80
N TRP A 70 -1.53 11.20 -9.81
CA TRP A 70 -2.48 11.61 -10.84
C TRP A 70 -3.23 10.41 -11.42
N TRP A 71 -4.40 10.67 -11.98
CA TRP A 71 -5.08 9.72 -12.85
C TRP A 71 -4.45 9.77 -14.23
N SER A 72 -4.11 8.62 -14.77
CA SER A 72 -3.71 8.47 -16.18
C SER A 72 -4.91 8.70 -17.11
N ASP A 73 -4.65 9.24 -18.29
CA ASP A 73 -5.64 9.33 -19.39
C ASP A 73 -5.82 7.99 -20.11
N VAL A 74 -5.02 6.99 -19.74
CA VAL A 74 -5.03 5.64 -20.30
C VAL A 74 -5.57 4.66 -19.26
N SER A 75 -6.33 3.68 -19.72
CA SER A 75 -6.82 2.55 -18.92
C SER A 75 -5.95 1.30 -19.09
N THR A 76 -6.09 0.35 -18.18
CA THR A 76 -5.55 -1.00 -18.36
C THR A 76 -6.21 -1.68 -19.56
N LYS A 77 -5.62 -2.79 -20.04
CA LYS A 77 -6.17 -3.55 -21.18
C LYS A 77 -7.57 -4.10 -20.92
N THR A 78 -7.97 -4.26 -19.67
CA THR A 78 -9.29 -4.69 -19.20
C THR A 78 -10.25 -3.52 -18.95
N GLY A 79 -9.76 -2.27 -19.04
CA GLY A 79 -10.58 -1.07 -18.97
C GLY A 79 -10.56 -0.32 -17.64
N ALA A 80 -9.87 -0.82 -16.61
CA ALA A 80 -9.75 -0.09 -15.34
C ALA A 80 -8.92 1.17 -15.49
N ARG A 81 -9.31 2.22 -14.77
CA ARG A 81 -8.60 3.49 -14.79
C ARG A 81 -7.32 3.39 -13.96
N ILE A 82 -6.22 3.95 -14.45
CA ILE A 82 -4.91 3.84 -13.78
C ILE A 82 -4.66 5.07 -12.91
N PHE A 83 -4.40 4.86 -11.63
CA PHE A 83 -3.91 5.87 -10.71
C PHE A 83 -2.40 5.72 -10.52
N CYS A 84 -1.64 6.76 -10.88
CA CYS A 84 -0.19 6.77 -10.75
C CYS A 84 0.22 7.42 -9.43
N LEU A 85 1.20 6.82 -8.74
CA LEU A 85 1.86 7.34 -7.55
C LEU A 85 3.38 7.24 -7.75
N ALA A 86 4.07 8.36 -7.83
CA ALA A 86 5.50 8.46 -8.06
C ALA A 86 6.14 9.48 -7.09
N PRO A 87 6.35 9.13 -5.80
CA PRO A 87 6.99 9.98 -4.81
C PRO A 87 8.44 10.28 -5.20
N ARG A 88 8.71 11.53 -5.60
CA ARG A 88 10.03 12.02 -6.03
C ARG A 88 10.19 13.50 -5.76
N GLY A 89 11.42 13.96 -5.66
CA GLY A 89 11.73 15.38 -5.48
C GLY A 89 11.40 16.22 -6.72
N PRO A 90 11.42 17.56 -6.61
CA PRO A 90 11.09 18.49 -7.71
C PRO A 90 11.94 18.31 -8.99
N LYS A 91 13.12 17.68 -8.87
CA LYS A 91 14.05 17.40 -9.96
C LYS A 91 14.26 15.90 -10.18
N GLY A 92 13.28 15.06 -9.84
CA GLY A 92 13.40 13.61 -9.95
C GLY A 92 14.31 12.95 -8.91
N GLN A 93 14.66 13.67 -7.84
CA GLN A 93 15.48 13.15 -6.75
C GLN A 93 14.76 12.00 -6.03
N THR A 94 15.42 10.86 -5.89
CA THR A 94 14.92 9.70 -5.14
C THR A 94 14.99 9.94 -3.64
N GLU A 95 16.02 10.60 -3.14
CA GLU A 95 16.24 10.88 -1.71
C GLU A 95 15.66 12.24 -1.27
N TYR A 96 14.43 12.53 -1.64
CA TYR A 96 13.74 13.74 -1.17
C TYR A 96 12.83 13.41 0.02
N PRO A 97 12.86 14.16 1.15
CA PRO A 97 11.97 13.91 2.27
C PRO A 97 10.52 14.21 1.87
N ILE A 98 9.69 13.18 1.77
CA ILE A 98 8.24 13.30 1.51
C ILE A 98 7.52 12.58 2.64
N SER A 99 6.59 13.28 3.29
CA SER A 99 5.65 12.66 4.22
C SER A 99 4.75 11.68 3.47
N MET A 100 5.11 10.41 3.43
CA MET A 100 4.34 9.41 2.69
C MET A 100 2.92 9.26 3.23
N TRP A 101 2.73 9.39 4.54
CA TRP A 101 1.41 9.28 5.14
C TRP A 101 0.48 10.41 4.68
N GLU A 102 1.00 11.62 4.55
CA GLU A 102 0.24 12.77 4.04
C GLU A 102 -0.01 12.66 2.53
N LEU A 103 0.99 12.21 1.76
CA LEU A 103 0.82 11.94 0.33
C LEU A 103 -0.24 10.85 0.09
N ILE A 104 -0.23 9.76 0.86
CA ILE A 104 -1.24 8.69 0.75
C ILE A 104 -2.62 9.22 1.14
N ALA A 105 -2.73 9.96 2.25
CA ALA A 105 -3.98 10.61 2.64
C ALA A 105 -4.52 11.49 1.50
N TYR A 106 -3.66 12.28 0.86
CA TYR A 106 -4.03 13.07 -0.30
C TYR A 106 -4.45 12.21 -1.51
N CYS A 107 -3.73 11.14 -1.82
CA CYS A 107 -4.11 10.19 -2.88
C CYS A 107 -5.52 9.62 -2.64
N LEU A 108 -5.84 9.27 -1.39
CA LEU A 108 -7.16 8.74 -1.03
C LEU A 108 -8.27 9.74 -1.33
N THR A 109 -8.04 11.05 -1.15
CA THR A 109 -9.03 12.07 -1.53
C THR A 109 -9.30 12.09 -3.04
N LYS A 110 -8.27 11.88 -3.88
CA LYS A 110 -8.42 11.78 -5.34
C LYS A 110 -9.07 10.48 -5.81
N LEU A 111 -8.90 9.42 -5.04
CA LEU A 111 -9.45 8.09 -5.33
C LEU A 111 -10.88 7.92 -4.82
N HIS A 112 -11.27 8.66 -3.76
CA HIS A 112 -12.51 8.45 -3.03
C HIS A 112 -13.74 8.43 -3.93
N ASP A 113 -13.91 9.44 -4.78
CA ASP A 113 -15.10 9.55 -5.63
C ASP A 113 -15.18 8.36 -6.61
N HIS A 114 -14.08 8.01 -7.27
CA HIS A 114 -14.03 6.91 -8.24
C HIS A 114 -14.24 5.53 -7.59
N VAL A 115 -13.61 5.29 -6.44
CA VAL A 115 -13.55 3.95 -5.83
C VAL A 115 -14.66 3.72 -4.81
N VAL A 116 -14.89 4.69 -3.93
CA VAL A 116 -15.84 4.55 -2.82
C VAL A 116 -17.22 5.04 -3.24
N THR A 117 -17.35 6.19 -3.89
CA THR A 117 -18.66 6.72 -4.28
C THR A 117 -19.21 5.99 -5.51
N GLU A 118 -18.42 5.87 -6.56
CA GLU A 118 -18.85 5.30 -7.85
C GLU A 118 -18.68 3.77 -7.96
N SER A 119 -17.95 3.12 -7.03
CA SER A 119 -17.61 1.69 -7.10
C SER A 119 -17.00 1.27 -8.44
N ARG A 120 -16.07 2.07 -8.97
CA ARG A 120 -15.41 1.75 -10.25
C ARG A 120 -14.08 1.06 -10.03
N GLN A 121 -13.79 0.11 -10.90
CA GLN A 121 -12.51 -0.57 -10.94
C GLN A 121 -11.36 0.39 -11.25
N PHE A 122 -10.21 0.09 -10.66
CA PHE A 122 -9.00 0.88 -10.83
C PHE A 122 -7.75 0.01 -10.67
N ALA A 123 -6.65 0.47 -11.26
CA ALA A 123 -5.32 -0.08 -11.02
C ALA A 123 -4.40 1.01 -10.47
N ILE A 124 -3.42 0.61 -9.65
CA ILE A 124 -2.41 1.52 -9.12
C ILE A 124 -1.07 1.22 -9.81
N VAL A 125 -0.41 2.25 -10.34
CA VAL A 125 1.01 2.19 -10.71
C VAL A 125 1.80 2.97 -9.66
N TRP A 126 2.52 2.26 -8.80
CA TRP A 126 3.36 2.85 -7.76
C TRP A 126 4.84 2.75 -8.13
N VAL A 127 5.43 3.87 -8.50
CA VAL A 127 6.85 3.99 -8.85
C VAL A 127 7.66 4.27 -7.58
N GLN A 128 8.54 3.33 -7.19
CA GLN A 128 9.34 3.44 -5.97
C GLN A 128 10.77 3.91 -6.21
N LEU A 129 11.33 3.73 -7.41
CA LEU A 129 12.73 4.09 -7.71
C LEU A 129 13.73 3.51 -6.70
N ASN A 130 13.54 2.24 -6.29
CA ASN A 130 14.32 1.55 -5.25
C ASN A 130 14.27 2.18 -3.84
N ASP A 131 13.32 3.09 -3.58
CA ASP A 131 13.13 3.74 -2.29
C ASP A 131 12.00 3.07 -1.48
N HIS A 132 12.33 2.58 -0.28
CA HIS A 132 11.37 1.98 0.65
C HIS A 132 10.93 3.02 1.69
N ARG A 133 9.90 3.78 1.36
CA ARG A 133 9.43 4.84 2.26
C ARG A 133 8.37 4.42 3.28
N LEU A 134 7.82 3.21 3.15
CA LEU A 134 6.80 2.66 4.05
C LEU A 134 7.32 1.39 4.70
N GLY A 135 7.30 1.35 6.03
CA GLY A 135 7.60 0.15 6.80
C GLY A 135 6.39 -0.79 6.87
N LEU A 136 6.63 -1.99 7.39
CA LEU A 136 5.58 -2.99 7.62
C LEU A 136 4.44 -2.45 8.51
N MET A 137 4.78 -1.69 9.55
CA MET A 137 3.78 -1.13 10.47
C MET A 137 2.92 -0.05 9.80
N ASP A 138 3.50 0.75 8.91
CA ASP A 138 2.77 1.75 8.14
C ASP A 138 1.79 1.08 7.18
N LEU A 139 2.22 0.02 6.50
CA LEU A 139 1.37 -0.77 5.60
C LEU A 139 0.21 -1.45 6.36
N ARG A 140 0.49 -2.01 7.55
CA ARG A 140 -0.55 -2.58 8.42
C ARG A 140 -1.55 -1.52 8.88
N ARG A 141 -1.06 -0.35 9.30
CA ARG A 141 -1.90 0.78 9.71
C ARG A 141 -2.75 1.28 8.55
N LEU A 142 -2.17 1.37 7.35
CA LEU A 142 -2.87 1.76 6.14
C LEU A 142 -3.98 0.76 5.82
N LYS A 143 -3.68 -0.55 5.75
CA LYS A 143 -4.69 -1.60 5.51
C LYS A 143 -5.87 -1.47 6.48
N ALA A 144 -5.58 -1.33 7.78
CA ALA A 144 -6.60 -1.19 8.83
C ALA A 144 -7.40 0.12 8.80
N SER A 145 -7.03 1.07 7.93
CA SER A 145 -7.68 2.37 7.77
C SER A 145 -8.28 2.57 6.38
N LEU A 146 -8.13 1.60 5.47
CA LEU A 146 -8.68 1.68 4.12
C LEU A 146 -10.13 1.20 4.10
N HIS A 147 -10.96 1.88 3.31
CA HIS A 147 -12.32 1.45 3.06
C HIS A 147 -12.34 0.11 2.29
N PRO A 148 -13.19 -0.88 2.64
CA PRO A 148 -13.20 -2.20 2.00
C PRO A 148 -13.34 -2.17 0.47
N ARG A 149 -14.05 -1.16 -0.07
CA ARG A 149 -14.19 -0.96 -1.53
C ARG A 149 -12.87 -0.80 -2.27
N TYR A 150 -11.80 -0.31 -1.63
CA TYR A 150 -10.50 -0.21 -2.29
C TYR A 150 -9.97 -1.57 -2.68
N LEU A 151 -10.05 -2.56 -1.79
CA LEU A 151 -9.61 -3.91 -2.14
C LEU A 151 -10.56 -4.54 -3.14
N ALA A 152 -11.88 -4.43 -2.92
CA ALA A 152 -12.87 -5.04 -3.81
C ALA A 152 -12.79 -4.53 -5.27
N MET A 153 -12.49 -3.25 -5.49
CA MET A 153 -12.42 -2.63 -6.81
C MET A 153 -11.01 -2.58 -7.41
N LEU A 154 -9.99 -3.02 -6.67
CA LEU A 154 -8.62 -3.05 -7.16
C LEU A 154 -8.47 -4.16 -8.20
N GLU A 155 -8.08 -3.78 -9.42
CA GLU A 155 -7.69 -4.71 -10.47
C GLU A 155 -6.25 -5.19 -10.27
N GLY A 156 -5.33 -4.26 -10.05
CA GLY A 156 -3.91 -4.55 -9.94
C GLY A 156 -3.12 -3.43 -9.26
N LEU A 157 -2.14 -3.82 -8.44
CA LEU A 157 -1.12 -2.96 -7.85
C LEU A 157 0.22 -3.26 -8.53
N HIS A 158 0.63 -2.37 -9.42
CA HIS A 158 1.87 -2.46 -10.18
C HIS A 158 2.95 -1.62 -9.51
N ILE A 159 3.91 -2.27 -8.86
CA ILE A 159 5.05 -1.61 -8.23
C ILE A 159 6.21 -1.58 -9.22
N VAL A 160 6.67 -0.39 -9.56
CA VAL A 160 7.75 -0.18 -10.52
C VAL A 160 9.04 0.21 -9.78
N HIS A 161 10.14 -0.46 -10.12
CA HIS A 161 11.43 -0.39 -9.43
C HIS A 161 11.30 -0.70 -7.92
N PRO A 162 10.75 -1.88 -7.55
CA PRO A 162 10.64 -2.27 -6.16
C PRO A 162 12.03 -2.39 -5.54
N SER A 163 12.18 -1.86 -4.33
CA SER A 163 13.41 -2.07 -3.56
C SER A 163 13.58 -3.52 -3.15
N TRP A 164 14.82 -3.93 -2.85
CA TRP A 164 15.09 -5.25 -2.29
C TRP A 164 14.29 -5.53 -1.02
N LEU A 165 14.09 -4.51 -0.18
CA LEU A 165 13.28 -4.66 1.02
C LEU A 165 11.82 -4.94 0.66
N VAL A 166 11.26 -4.29 -0.36
CA VAL A 166 9.87 -4.54 -0.79
C VAL A 166 9.71 -5.95 -1.35
N ARG A 167 10.74 -6.49 -2.03
CA ARG A 167 10.76 -7.91 -2.45
C ARG A 167 10.81 -8.85 -1.25
N ALA A 168 11.66 -8.57 -0.27
CA ALA A 168 11.74 -9.36 0.95
C ALA A 168 10.43 -9.30 1.75
N LEU A 169 9.82 -8.12 1.87
CA LEU A 169 8.52 -7.94 2.52
C LEU A 169 7.42 -8.75 1.84
N ARG A 170 7.41 -8.83 0.50
CA ARG A 170 6.48 -9.70 -0.22
C ARG A 170 6.63 -11.17 0.22
N LEU A 171 7.85 -11.69 0.28
CA LEU A 171 8.10 -13.07 0.72
C LEU A 171 7.72 -13.30 2.19
N LEU A 172 8.05 -12.35 3.07
CA LEU A 172 7.75 -12.45 4.50
C LEU A 172 6.26 -12.34 4.82
N LEU A 173 5.51 -11.57 4.03
CA LEU A 173 4.08 -11.37 4.22
C LEU A 173 3.21 -12.38 3.50
N TRP A 174 3.79 -13.17 2.59
CA TRP A 174 3.09 -14.21 1.84
C TRP A 174 2.12 -15.04 2.71
N PRO A 175 2.49 -15.57 3.89
CA PRO A 175 1.58 -16.39 4.69
C PRO A 175 0.51 -15.61 5.47
N ILE A 176 0.53 -14.27 5.47
CA ILE A 176 -0.34 -13.43 6.31
C ILE A 176 -1.36 -12.65 5.49
N ALA A 177 -1.02 -12.28 4.25
CA ALA A 177 -1.92 -11.54 3.38
C ALA A 177 -2.92 -12.49 2.68
N GLU A 178 -4.08 -11.94 2.35
CA GLU A 178 -5.14 -12.65 1.62
C GLU A 178 -4.63 -13.02 0.21
N ASP A 179 -4.92 -14.24 -0.24
CA ASP A 179 -4.46 -14.75 -1.54
C ASP A 179 -4.83 -13.81 -2.70
N GLU A 180 -6.04 -13.24 -2.66
CA GLU A 180 -6.51 -12.28 -3.67
C GLU A 180 -5.62 -11.03 -3.80
N LEU A 181 -4.98 -10.60 -2.71
CA LEU A 181 -4.08 -9.45 -2.76
C LEU A 181 -2.81 -9.78 -3.52
N TRP A 182 -2.30 -11.00 -3.36
CA TRP A 182 -1.06 -11.43 -4.01
C TRP A 182 -1.22 -11.63 -5.51
N ASP A 183 -2.39 -12.08 -5.94
CA ASP A 183 -2.73 -12.21 -7.36
C ASP A 183 -2.78 -10.85 -8.07
N ARG A 184 -3.12 -9.80 -7.33
CA ARG A 184 -3.18 -8.41 -7.82
C ARG A 184 -1.85 -7.66 -7.64
N TRP A 185 -0.85 -8.25 -6.98
CA TRP A 185 0.42 -7.60 -6.70
C TRP A 185 1.46 -7.94 -7.79
N HIS A 186 1.79 -6.94 -8.60
CA HIS A 186 2.75 -7.08 -9.70
C HIS A 186 3.98 -6.21 -9.45
N ALA A 187 5.15 -6.83 -9.41
CA ALA A 187 6.42 -6.15 -9.22
C ALA A 187 7.18 -6.09 -10.56
N HIS A 188 7.52 -4.89 -11.01
CA HIS A 188 8.15 -4.61 -12.30
C HIS A 188 9.52 -3.98 -12.09
N GLU A 189 10.58 -4.67 -12.51
CA GLU A 189 11.96 -4.18 -12.43
C GLU A 189 12.22 -2.94 -13.30
N ARG A 190 11.52 -2.87 -14.44
CA ARG A 190 11.62 -1.84 -15.48
C ARG A 190 10.23 -1.34 -15.85
N VAL A 191 10.14 -0.11 -16.34
CA VAL A 191 8.86 0.47 -16.79
C VAL A 191 8.27 -0.32 -17.97
N GLU A 192 9.11 -0.89 -18.84
CA GLU A 192 8.68 -1.65 -20.02
C GLU A 192 7.86 -2.91 -19.68
N PHE A 193 8.05 -3.51 -18.50
CA PHE A 193 7.32 -4.71 -18.11
C PHE A 193 5.85 -4.45 -17.75
N LEU A 194 5.46 -3.18 -17.61
CA LEU A 194 4.06 -2.77 -17.53
C LEU A 194 3.27 -3.09 -18.81
N ASP A 195 3.94 -3.30 -19.96
CA ASP A 195 3.31 -3.60 -21.25
C ASP A 195 2.42 -4.84 -21.21
N SER A 196 2.63 -5.74 -20.25
CA SER A 196 1.74 -6.86 -20.00
C SER A 196 0.30 -6.43 -19.69
N HIS A 197 0.10 -5.33 -18.94
CA HIS A 197 -1.19 -4.89 -18.41
C HIS A 197 -1.67 -3.53 -18.96
N VAL A 198 -0.75 -2.69 -19.43
CA VAL A 198 -1.00 -1.30 -19.83
C VAL A 198 -0.49 -1.08 -21.25
N ASP A 199 -1.20 -0.30 -22.08
CA ASP A 199 -0.72 0.11 -23.40
C ASP A 199 0.40 1.16 -23.27
N MET A 200 1.66 0.69 -23.28
CA MET A 200 2.84 1.53 -23.09
C MET A 200 3.09 2.54 -24.22
N LYS A 201 2.43 2.39 -25.37
CA LYS A 201 2.53 3.39 -26.46
C LYS A 201 1.80 4.68 -26.08
N LYS A 202 0.72 4.56 -25.32
CA LYS A 202 -0.12 5.68 -24.87
C LYS A 202 0.22 6.11 -23.45
N PHE A 203 0.56 5.16 -22.58
CA PHE A 203 0.89 5.44 -21.20
C PHE A 203 2.23 6.16 -21.08
N ARG A 204 2.22 7.34 -20.46
CA ARG A 204 3.42 8.17 -20.30
C ARG A 204 3.66 8.44 -18.82
N LEU A 205 4.85 8.07 -18.36
CA LEU A 205 5.38 8.50 -17.08
C LEU A 205 6.20 9.79 -17.24
N PRO A 206 6.41 10.54 -16.14
CA PRO A 206 7.40 11.61 -16.08
C PRO A 206 8.78 11.19 -16.61
N LYS A 207 9.47 12.11 -17.31
CA LYS A 207 10.74 11.84 -18.01
C LYS A 207 11.85 11.33 -17.08
N ASP A 208 11.90 11.85 -15.87
CA ASP A 208 12.86 11.50 -14.84
C ASP A 208 12.82 10.01 -14.46
N ILE A 209 11.65 9.36 -14.56
CA ILE A 209 11.53 7.92 -14.33
C ILE A 209 12.22 7.12 -15.45
N TYR A 210 12.06 7.54 -16.71
CA TYR A 210 12.75 6.91 -17.83
C TYR A 210 14.26 7.19 -17.83
N GLU A 211 14.68 8.35 -17.30
CA GLU A 211 16.10 8.64 -17.09
C GLU A 211 16.71 7.73 -16.02
N TYR A 212 15.95 7.42 -14.96
CA TYR A 212 16.35 6.45 -13.96
C TYR A 212 16.52 5.04 -14.54
N ASP A 213 15.61 4.59 -15.42
CA ASP A 213 15.75 3.32 -16.13
C ASP A 213 17.04 3.25 -16.96
N LYS A 214 17.33 4.30 -17.74
CA LYS A 214 18.58 4.39 -18.51
C LYS A 214 19.83 4.38 -17.63
N TRP A 215 19.74 5.00 -16.45
CA TRP A 215 20.83 4.96 -15.48
C TRP A 215 21.07 3.54 -14.93
N LEU A 216 20.00 2.77 -14.67
CA LEU A 216 20.11 1.36 -14.26
C LEU A 216 20.77 0.50 -15.34
N ASP A 217 20.44 0.73 -16.61
CA ASP A 217 21.05 -0.02 -17.71
C ASP A 217 22.55 0.28 -17.83
N LYS A 218 22.94 1.55 -17.66
CA LYS A 218 24.35 1.94 -17.63
C LYS A 218 25.11 1.29 -16.47
N GLN A 219 24.52 1.26 -15.27
CA GLN A 219 25.11 0.59 -14.10
C GLN A 219 25.28 -0.91 -14.33
N ALA A 220 24.31 -1.58 -14.95
CA ALA A 220 24.39 -3.00 -15.27
C ALA A 220 25.49 -3.31 -16.30
N GLN A 221 25.64 -2.46 -17.33
CA GLN A 221 26.71 -2.57 -18.31
C GLN A 221 28.08 -2.39 -17.67
N GLU A 222 28.26 -1.34 -16.87
CA GLU A 222 29.52 -1.07 -16.14
C GLU A 222 29.89 -2.22 -15.19
N ALA A 223 28.92 -2.77 -14.45
CA ALA A 223 29.13 -3.91 -13.57
C ALA A 223 29.56 -5.18 -14.34
N THR A 224 28.95 -5.41 -15.51
CA THR A 224 29.29 -6.55 -16.38
C THR A 224 30.70 -6.40 -16.95
N GLU A 225 31.06 -5.19 -17.41
CA GLU A 225 32.42 -4.90 -17.88
C GLU A 225 33.47 -5.07 -16.78
N GLN A 226 33.18 -4.62 -15.56
CA GLN A 226 34.07 -4.79 -14.41
C GLN A 226 34.22 -6.27 -14.02
N ALA A 227 33.13 -7.03 -14.01
CA ALA A 227 33.18 -8.48 -13.77
C ALA A 227 34.02 -9.18 -14.86
N ASN A 228 33.79 -8.86 -16.14
CA ASN A 228 34.57 -9.42 -17.24
C ASN A 228 36.06 -9.06 -17.16
N LYS A 229 36.43 -7.86 -16.69
CA LYS A 229 37.83 -7.50 -16.45
C LYS A 229 38.45 -8.30 -15.30
N ARG A 230 37.72 -8.51 -14.21
CA ARG A 230 38.19 -9.29 -13.04
C ARG A 230 38.34 -10.78 -13.36
N PHE A 231 37.41 -11.36 -14.12
CA PHE A 231 37.44 -12.78 -14.47
C PHE A 231 38.24 -13.07 -15.74
N GLY A 232 38.31 -12.13 -16.69
CA GLY A 232 39.07 -12.26 -17.93
C GLY A 232 40.58 -12.03 -17.79
N SER A 233 41.03 -11.36 -16.71
CA SER A 233 42.46 -11.13 -16.43
C SER A 233 43.13 -12.26 -15.63
N GLY A 234 42.40 -13.31 -15.22
CA GLY A 234 42.91 -14.42 -14.41
C GLY A 234 43.27 -15.70 -15.19
N GLY A 235 43.04 -15.72 -16.50
CA GLY A 235 43.17 -16.94 -17.33
C GLY A 235 44.37 -16.95 -18.27
N ALA A 236 45.58 -16.60 -17.82
CA ALA A 236 46.80 -16.77 -18.64
C ALA A 236 48.13 -16.83 -17.86
N SER A 237 48.15 -17.29 -16.60
CA SER A 237 49.43 -17.60 -15.93
C SER A 237 49.32 -18.85 -15.07
N GLY A 238 49.64 -20.00 -15.66
CA GLY A 238 49.69 -21.27 -14.95
C GLY A 238 49.91 -22.48 -15.85
N GLY A 239 50.61 -22.30 -16.97
CA GLY A 239 51.29 -23.41 -17.63
C GLY A 239 52.65 -23.64 -16.96
N LEU A 240 53.02 -24.93 -16.87
CA LEU A 240 54.35 -25.51 -16.62
C LEU A 240 54.71 -25.93 -15.17
N GLY A 241 54.77 -27.25 -15.01
CA GLY A 241 55.42 -28.01 -13.94
C GLY A 241 54.65 -29.33 -13.72
N GLY A 242 54.88 -30.45 -14.42
CA GLY A 242 56.11 -30.87 -15.09
C GLY A 242 57.08 -31.52 -14.09
N PHE A 243 56.70 -32.64 -13.48
CA PHE A 243 57.54 -33.66 -12.78
C PHE A 243 56.60 -34.86 -12.55
N GLY A 244 56.93 -36.14 -12.72
CA GLY A 244 58.18 -36.85 -12.96
C GLY A 244 57.85 -38.31 -12.66
#